data_AF-A0A3P7JX26-F1
#
_entry.id   AF-A0A3P7JX26-F1
#
_cell.length_a   1.000
_cell.length_b   1.000
_cell.length_c   1.000
_cell.angle_alpha   90.00
_cell.angle_beta   90.00
_cell.angle_gamma   90.00
#
_symmetry.space_group_name_H-M   'P 1'
#
loop_
_entity.id
_entity.type
_entity.pdbx_description
1 polymer ?
#
loop_
_entity_poly.entity_id
_entity_poly.type
_entity_poly.pdbx_seq_one_letter_code
_entity_poly.pdbx_strand_id
1 'polypeptide(L)'
;MLKRLQHHYNNETDIIFEDTIAKGHGFLYLPLHRAGTEFVVGHTGHGCQQVVYDLKNRVSIAYVSNGLKTGLYNLCRTYSRLQNAVYDVVESRLSEPKTFSS
;
A
#
# COMPACT_ATOMS: atom_id res chain seq x y z
N MET A 1 -0.22 -14.33 12.97
CA MET A 1 -0.51 -12.89 12.77
C MET A 1 -0.65 -12.54 11.29
N LEU A 2 0.38 -12.74 10.44
CA LEU A 2 0.31 -12.42 8.99
C LEU A 2 -0.88 -13.04 8.24
N LYS A 3 -1.21 -14.32 8.48
CA LYS A 3 -2.36 -14.98 7.83
C LYS A 3 -3.69 -14.27 8.06
N ARG A 4 -3.87 -13.58 9.20
CA ARG A 4 -5.10 -12.83 9.50
C ARG A 4 -5.21 -11.55 8.67
N LEU A 5 -4.08 -10.98 8.25
CA LEU A 5 -4.02 -9.76 7.45
C LEU A 5 -4.12 -10.03 5.93
N GLN A 6 -4.29 -11.29 5.52
CA GLN A 6 -4.50 -11.65 4.11
C GLN A 6 -5.96 -11.48 3.67
N HIS A 7 -6.88 -11.27 4.62
CA HIS A 7 -8.29 -11.06 4.35
C HIS A 7 -8.76 -9.80 5.09
N HIS A 8 -9.45 -8.90 4.38
CA HIS A 8 -10.15 -7.79 5.01
C HIS A 8 -11.37 -8.30 5.78
N TYR A 9 -11.83 -7.53 6.76
CA TYR A 9 -12.97 -7.90 7.61
C TYR A 9 -14.28 -7.25 7.13
N ASN A 10 -14.20 -6.00 6.68
CA ASN A 10 -15.29 -5.26 6.08
C ASN A 10 -14.81 -4.67 4.75
N ASN A 11 -15.65 -4.72 3.71
CA ASN A 11 -15.45 -4.03 2.42
C ASN A 11 -16.76 -3.41 1.93
N GLU A 12 -17.32 -2.52 2.74
CA GLU A 12 -18.56 -1.80 2.50
C GLU A 12 -18.27 -0.30 2.27
N THR A 13 -19.30 0.43 1.86
CA THR A 13 -19.24 1.89 1.78
C THR A 13 -19.03 2.49 3.17
N ASP A 14 -17.97 3.27 3.31
CA ASP A 14 -17.77 4.10 4.48
C ASP A 14 -18.40 5.47 4.25
N ILE A 15 -19.44 5.76 5.03
CA ILE A 15 -20.23 7.00 4.89
C ILE A 15 -19.44 8.27 5.24
N ILE A 16 -18.36 8.18 6.02
CA ILE A 16 -17.53 9.33 6.39
C ILE A 16 -16.56 9.67 5.26
N PHE A 17 -16.05 8.65 4.57
CA PHE A 17 -15.20 8.83 3.39
C PHE A 17 -15.99 8.98 2.09
N GLU A 18 -17.29 8.68 2.10
CA GLU A 18 -18.13 8.56 0.91
C GLU A 18 -17.51 7.63 -0.17
N ASP A 19 -16.82 6.59 0.28
CA ASP A 19 -16.05 5.68 -0.57
C ASP A 19 -16.11 4.25 -0.03
N THR A 20 -15.91 3.26 -0.91
CA THR A 20 -15.84 1.85 -0.52
C THR A 20 -14.41 1.52 -0.09
N ILE A 21 -14.22 1.26 1.20
CA ILE A 21 -12.89 1.05 1.78
C ILE A 21 -12.86 -0.26 2.53
N ALA A 22 -11.97 -1.16 2.09
CA ALA A 22 -11.71 -2.41 2.80
C ALA A 22 -10.91 -2.15 4.10
N LYS A 23 -11.41 -2.67 5.23
CA LYS A 23 -10.86 -2.44 6.58
C LYS A 23 -10.80 -3.73 7.39
N GLY A 24 -9.85 -3.81 8.31
CA GLY A 24 -9.76 -4.93 9.25
C GLY A 24 -8.54 -4.85 10.14
N HIS A 25 -8.66 -5.34 11.38
CA HIS A 25 -7.55 -5.43 12.33
C HIS A 25 -6.80 -4.11 12.58
N GLY A 26 -7.48 -2.96 12.46
CA GLY A 26 -6.88 -1.63 12.61
C GLY A 26 -6.17 -1.10 11.36
N PHE A 27 -6.29 -1.78 10.22
CA PHE A 27 -5.69 -1.39 8.94
C PHE A 27 -6.73 -1.10 7.88
N LEU A 28 -6.34 -0.25 6.93
CA LEU A 28 -6.96 -0.14 5.61
C LEU A 28 -6.25 -1.10 4.65
N TYR A 29 -7.04 -1.70 3.76
CA TYR A 29 -6.59 -2.61 2.71
C TYR A 29 -6.64 -1.82 1.40
N LEU A 30 -5.52 -1.22 1.04
CA LEU A 30 -5.42 -0.21 -0.01
C LEU A 30 -5.00 -0.87 -1.32
N PRO A 31 -5.77 -0.73 -2.42
CA PRO A 31 -5.47 -1.36 -3.70
C PRO A 31 -4.10 -0.96 -4.24
N LEU A 32 -3.36 -1.92 -4.78
CA LEU A 32 -2.05 -1.69 -5.40
C LEU A 32 -1.99 -2.28 -6.82
N HIS A 33 -2.37 -3.55 -6.98
CA HIS A 33 -2.32 -4.31 -8.24
C HIS A 33 -0.98 -4.23 -9.00
N ARG A 34 0.15 -4.33 -8.27
CA ARG A 34 1.52 -4.30 -8.81
C ARG A 34 2.40 -5.36 -8.17
N ALA A 35 3.44 -5.82 -8.86
CA ALA A 35 4.32 -6.90 -8.38
C ALA A 35 3.55 -8.15 -7.88
N GLY A 36 2.40 -8.44 -8.48
CA GLY A 36 1.49 -9.51 -8.08
C GLY A 36 0.82 -9.32 -6.71
N THR A 37 0.91 -8.13 -6.11
CA THR A 37 0.24 -7.76 -4.86
C THR A 37 -1.06 -7.04 -5.16
N GLU A 38 -2.18 -7.57 -4.68
CA GLU A 38 -3.51 -6.98 -4.86
C GLU A 38 -3.68 -5.70 -4.04
N PHE A 39 -3.27 -5.74 -2.77
CA PHE A 39 -3.40 -4.64 -1.84
C PHE A 39 -2.22 -4.57 -0.87
N VAL A 40 -1.99 -3.39 -0.33
CA VAL A 40 -1.12 -3.18 0.83
C VAL A 40 -1.99 -2.95 2.07
N VAL A 41 -1.49 -3.34 3.24
CA VAL A 41 -2.15 -3.05 4.52
C VAL A 41 -1.46 -1.88 5.20
N GLY A 42 -2.23 -0.94 5.74
CA GLY A 42 -1.62 0.22 6.37
C GLY A 42 -2.62 1.29 6.76
N HIS A 43 -2.13 2.52 6.87
CA HIS A 43 -2.95 3.67 7.17
C HIS A 43 -2.52 4.88 6.36
N THR A 44 -3.52 5.59 5.85
CA THR A 44 -3.39 6.96 5.35
C THR A 44 -3.63 7.92 6.50
N GLY A 45 -2.96 9.07 6.47
CA GLY A 45 -3.26 10.21 7.34
C GLY A 45 -3.53 11.47 6.51
N HIS A 46 -4.23 12.43 7.13
CA HIS A 46 -4.44 13.75 6.55
C HIS A 46 -3.10 14.39 6.19
N GLY A 47 -3.06 15.12 5.08
CA GLY A 47 -1.81 15.67 4.56
C GLY A 47 -0.98 14.69 3.73
N CYS A 48 -1.58 13.58 3.29
CA CYS A 48 -0.98 12.56 2.44
C CYS A 48 0.13 11.71 3.08
N GLN A 49 0.28 11.73 4.40
CA GLN A 49 1.19 10.82 5.09
C GLN A 49 0.71 9.36 4.98
N GLN A 50 1.63 8.42 4.81
CA GLN A 50 1.32 7.01 4.58
C GLN A 50 2.28 6.12 5.35
N VAL A 51 1.75 5.05 5.94
CA VAL A 51 2.55 3.90 6.35
C VAL A 51 1.83 2.65 5.88
N VAL A 52 2.45 1.91 4.95
CA VAL A 52 1.87 0.71 4.35
C VAL A 52 2.87 -0.43 4.29
N TYR A 53 2.35 -1.65 4.27
CA TYR A 53 3.12 -2.88 4.16
C TYR A 53 2.52 -3.81 3.10
N ASP A 54 3.36 -4.26 2.18
CA ASP A 54 3.08 -5.35 1.25
C ASP A 54 3.44 -6.69 1.90
N LEU A 55 2.43 -7.49 2.23
CA LEU A 55 2.64 -8.80 2.85
C LEU A 55 3.29 -9.82 1.91
N LYS A 56 3.09 -9.69 0.60
CA LYS A 56 3.60 -10.62 -0.41
C LYS A 56 5.08 -10.35 -0.69
N ASN A 57 5.43 -9.11 -1.03
CA ASN A 57 6.81 -8.74 -1.37
C ASN A 57 7.63 -8.28 -0.17
N ARG A 58 7.02 -8.20 1.03
CA ARG A 58 7.66 -7.81 2.30
C ARG A 58 8.28 -6.41 2.24
N VAL A 59 7.60 -5.49 1.58
CA VAL A 59 8.02 -4.09 1.41
C VAL A 59 7.21 -3.19 2.33
N SER A 60 7.90 -2.39 3.15
CA SER A 60 7.29 -1.32 3.94
C SER A 60 7.58 0.03 3.29
N ILE A 61 6.57 0.89 3.19
CA ILE A 61 6.73 2.28 2.75
C ILE A 61 6.21 3.18 3.85
N ALA A 62 7.06 4.07 4.34
CA ALA A 62 6.69 5.16 5.23
C ALA A 62 6.98 6.50 4.54
N TYR A 63 5.96 7.30 4.35
CA TYR A 63 6.04 8.63 3.76
C TYR A 63 5.43 9.64 4.73
N VAL A 64 6.26 10.60 5.17
CA VAL A 64 5.87 11.66 6.09
C VAL A 64 6.21 12.99 5.44
N SER A 65 5.33 13.98 5.59
CA SER A 65 5.56 15.31 5.04
C SER A 65 4.97 16.39 5.93
N ASN A 66 5.67 17.51 6.05
CA ASN A 66 5.24 18.65 6.88
C ASN A 66 4.26 19.59 6.16
N GLY A 67 4.13 19.45 4.84
CA GLY A 67 3.18 20.25 4.05
C GLY A 67 1.84 19.54 3.93
N LEU A 68 0.77 20.18 4.43
CA LEU A 68 -0.59 19.69 4.30
C LEU A 68 -1.00 19.65 2.81
N LYS A 69 -1.48 18.48 2.37
CA LYS A 69 -1.97 18.20 1.03
C LYS A 69 -3.39 17.67 1.14
N THR A 70 -4.25 18.04 0.19
CA THR A 70 -5.59 17.46 0.05
C THR A 70 -5.50 16.11 -0.64
N GLY A 71 -6.25 15.13 -0.15
CA GLY A 71 -6.27 13.76 -0.65
C GLY A 71 -5.70 12.73 0.32
N LEU A 72 -5.92 11.47 -0.04
CA LEU A 72 -5.51 10.28 0.70
C LEU A 72 -4.91 9.25 -0.27
N TYR A 73 -4.00 8.44 0.23
CA TYR A 73 -3.40 7.31 -0.49
C TYR A 73 -2.95 7.67 -1.94
N ASN A 74 -3.51 7.03 -2.96
CA ASN A 74 -3.12 7.19 -4.37
C ASN A 74 -3.58 8.52 -4.99
N LEU A 75 -4.52 9.23 -4.37
CA LEU A 75 -4.88 10.60 -4.78
C LEU A 75 -3.74 11.59 -4.47
N CYS A 76 -2.82 11.21 -3.59
CA CYS A 76 -1.65 12.01 -3.25
C CYS A 76 -0.53 11.85 -4.27
N ARG A 77 -0.46 12.78 -5.24
CA ARG A 77 0.49 12.74 -6.38
C ARG A 77 1.94 12.43 -5.97
N THR A 78 2.46 13.05 -4.90
CA THR A 78 3.86 12.84 -4.48
C THR A 78 4.07 11.41 -3.95
N TYR A 79 3.19 10.96 -3.06
CA TYR A 79 3.24 9.61 -2.54
C TYR A 79 3.06 8.57 -3.64
N SER A 80 2.07 8.72 -4.53
CA SER A 80 1.84 7.79 -5.64
C SER A 80 3.06 7.64 -6.55
N ARG A 81 3.77 8.73 -6.86
CA ARG A 81 5.02 8.67 -7.64
C ARG A 81 6.13 7.92 -6.91
N LEU A 82 6.28 8.13 -5.61
CA LEU A 82 7.27 7.42 -4.80
C LEU A 82 6.93 5.93 -4.67
N GLN A 83 5.66 5.60 -4.43
CA GLN A 83 5.16 4.23 -4.42
C GLN A 83 5.46 3.55 -5.76
N ASN A 84 5.16 4.22 -6.88
CA ASN A 84 5.45 3.68 -8.21
C ASN A 84 6.94 3.39 -8.40
N ALA A 85 7.83 4.33 -8.05
CA ALA A 85 9.26 4.13 -8.17
C ALA A 85 9.77 2.94 -7.32
N VAL A 86 9.20 2.75 -6.12
CA VAL A 86 9.52 1.58 -5.29
C VAL A 86 9.09 0.29 -6.01
N TYR A 87 7.88 0.24 -6.55
CA TYR A 87 7.39 -0.98 -7.23
C TYR A 87 8.03 -1.24 -8.58
N ASP A 88 8.53 -0.21 -9.28
CA ASP A 88 9.37 -0.39 -10.47
C ASP A 88 10.63 -1.21 -10.13
N VAL A 89 11.25 -0.93 -8.97
CA VAL A 89 12.42 -1.69 -8.48
C VAL A 89 12.03 -3.09 -8.01
N VAL A 90 10.89 -3.24 -7.32
CA VAL A 90 10.42 -4.57 -6.88
C VAL A 90 10.17 -5.47 -8.09
N GLU A 91 9.47 -4.96 -9.11
CA GLU A 91 9.18 -5.71 -10.33
C GLU A 91 10.45 -6.06 -11.11
N SER A 92 11.42 -5.13 -11.19
CA SER A 92 12.71 -5.43 -11.82
C SER A 92 13.42 -6.60 -11.13
N ARG A 93 13.45 -6.63 -9.79
CA ARG A 93 14.04 -7.73 -9.00
C ARG A 93 13.31 -9.05 -9.14
N LEU A 94 11.99 -9.03 -9.32
CA LEU A 94 11.21 -10.25 -9.57
C LEU A 94 11.46 -10.82 -10.97
N SER A 95 11.83 -9.97 -11.93
CA SER A 95 12.15 -10.36 -13.31
C SER A 95 13.60 -10.83 -13.50
N GLU A 96 14.50 -10.55 -12.55
CA GLU A 96 15.90 -11.00 -12.62
C GLU A 96 15.96 -12.53 -12.54
N PRO A 97 16.62 -13.21 -13.50
CA PRO A 97 16.82 -14.65 -13.43
C PRO A 97 17.62 -14.96 -12.15
N LYS A 98 17.12 -15.88 -11.34
CA LYS A 98 17.83 -16.33 -10.13
C LYS A 98 19.18 -16.91 -10.55
N THR A 99 20.25 -16.14 -10.39
CA THR A 99 21.61 -16.66 -10.49
C THR A 99 21.79 -17.64 -9.35
N PHE A 100 21.70 -18.94 -9.65
CA PHE A 100 22.14 -19.99 -8.74
C PHE A 100 23.65 -19.85 -8.60
N SER A 101 24.11 -19.19 -7.54
CA SER A 101 25.49 -19.37 -7.07
C SER A 101 25.58 -20.77 -6.48
N SER A 102 26.42 -21.60 -7.12
CA SER A 102 26.79 -22.94 -6.69
C SER A 102 27.49 -22.94 -5.33
#